data_AF-A0A0C9VXB2-F1
#
_entry.id   AF-A0A0C9VXB2-F1
#
_cell.length_a   1.000
_cell.length_b   1.000
_cell.length_c   1.000
_cell.angle_alpha   90.00
_cell.angle_beta   90.00
_cell.angle_gamma   90.00
#
_symmetry.space_group_name_H-M   'P 1'
#
loop_
_entity.id
_entity.type
_entity.pdbx_description
1 polymer ?
#
loop_
_entity_poly.entity_id
_entity_poly.type
_entity_poly.pdbx_seq_one_letter_code
_entity_poly.pdbx_strand_id
1 'polypeptide(L)'
;TVFGFFGVAAGRRVTSQKPGASTKTYHCFYSTALHCTSGVSFPAELRVYSPFNDSVLPDNTVAFVIAKAHFPGGIPKENVLLEASHVIPLPGDPSSDTYENSLPDSPYPFVAGLGSVPSRTETLADGVSKGFTVVSSDFVRDSMKS
;
A
#
# COMPACT_ATOMS: atom_id res chain seq x y z
N THR A 1 2.49 -7.63 4.97
CA THR A 1 1.18 -7.06 4.61
C THR A 1 1.03 -5.74 5.30
N VAL A 2 0.57 -4.73 4.57
CA VAL A 2 0.17 -3.44 5.10
C VAL A 2 -1.34 -3.36 4.97
N PHE A 3 -2.03 -2.86 5.99
CA PHE A 3 -3.47 -2.64 5.95
C PHE A 3 -3.89 -1.41 6.75
N GLY A 4 -4.93 -0.73 6.32
CA GLY A 4 -5.38 0.52 6.93
C GLY A 4 -6.17 1.37 5.95
N PHE A 5 -6.37 2.63 6.29
CA PHE A 5 -7.07 3.60 5.44
C PHE A 5 -6.08 4.40 4.61
N PHE A 6 -6.35 4.51 3.31
CA PHE A 6 -5.49 5.19 2.35
C PHE A 6 -6.34 6.14 1.52
N GLY A 7 -5.89 7.38 1.39
CA GLY A 7 -6.37 8.28 0.34
C GLY A 7 -5.82 7.84 -1.01
N VAL A 8 -6.66 7.78 -2.03
CA VAL A 8 -6.26 7.45 -3.40
C VAL A 8 -6.50 8.65 -4.32
N ALA A 9 -5.56 8.86 -5.25
CA ALA A 9 -5.64 9.91 -6.25
C ALA A 9 -4.95 9.49 -7.54
N ALA A 10 -5.14 10.28 -8.60
CA ALA A 10 -4.55 10.07 -9.92
C ALA A 10 -4.83 8.66 -10.47
N GLY A 11 -6.05 8.18 -10.24
CA GLY A 11 -6.47 6.85 -10.62
C GLY A 11 -6.36 6.63 -12.13
N ARG A 12 -5.72 5.53 -12.55
CA ARG A 12 -5.61 5.15 -13.96
C ARG A 12 -5.77 3.65 -14.15
N ARG A 13 -6.52 3.25 -15.16
CA ARG A 13 -6.68 1.85 -15.53
C ARG A 13 -5.69 1.48 -16.63
N VAL A 14 -4.92 0.41 -16.41
CA VAL A 14 -3.93 -0.09 -17.36
C VAL A 14 -4.21 -1.55 -17.68
N THR A 15 -4.01 -1.89 -18.95
CA THR A 15 -4.15 -3.26 -19.44
C THR A 15 -2.77 -3.89 -19.59
N SER A 16 -2.62 -5.12 -19.14
CA SER A 16 -1.46 -5.97 -19.44
C SER A 16 -1.91 -7.22 -20.17
N GLN A 17 -1.07 -7.71 -21.07
CA GLN A 17 -1.28 -8.96 -21.78
C GLN A 17 0.02 -9.73 -21.73
N LYS A 18 -0.02 -10.96 -21.20
CA LYS A 18 1.16 -11.83 -21.22
C LYS A 18 1.48 -12.22 -22.67
N PRO A 19 2.76 -12.33 -23.06
CA PRO A 19 3.14 -12.83 -24.37
C PRO A 19 2.46 -14.19 -24.64
N GLY A 20 1.74 -14.30 -25.75
CA GLY A 20 1.01 -15.52 -26.14
C GLY A 20 -0.33 -15.77 -25.43
N ALA A 21 -0.75 -14.93 -24.47
CA ALA A 21 -2.08 -15.05 -23.85
C ALA A 21 -3.15 -14.35 -24.72
N SER A 22 -4.33 -14.96 -24.83
CA SER A 22 -5.51 -14.34 -25.47
C SER A 22 -6.27 -13.41 -24.52
N THR A 23 -6.05 -13.53 -23.21
CA THR A 23 -6.75 -12.78 -22.18
C THR A 23 -5.95 -11.55 -21.76
N LYS A 24 -6.66 -10.42 -21.64
CA LYS A 24 -6.11 -9.17 -21.07
C LYS A 24 -6.40 -9.14 -19.57
N THR A 25 -5.41 -8.74 -18.79
CA THR A 25 -5.57 -8.42 -17.37
C THR A 25 -5.63 -6.91 -17.22
N TYR A 26 -6.49 -6.41 -16.35
CA TYR A 26 -6.67 -4.99 -16.12
C TYR A 26 -6.35 -4.69 -14.66
N HIS A 27 -5.65 -3.59 -14.44
CA HIS A 27 -5.32 -3.10 -13.11
C HIS A 27 -5.61 -1.61 -13.02
N CYS A 28 -6.12 -1.18 -11.86
CA CYS A 28 -6.15 0.23 -11.50
C CYS A 28 -4.89 0.56 -10.71
N PHE A 29 -4.28 1.69 -11.04
CA PHE A 29 -3.14 2.27 -10.34
C PHE A 29 -3.57 3.59 -9.71
N TYR A 30 -3.14 3.82 -8.47
CA TYR A 30 -3.40 5.05 -7.73
C TYR A 30 -2.11 5.55 -7.09
N SER A 31 -1.96 6.86 -7.03
CA SER A 31 -1.01 7.51 -6.14
C SER A 31 -1.59 7.55 -4.72
N THR A 32 -0.76 7.22 -3.74
CA THR A 32 -1.11 7.25 -2.31
C THR A 32 0.15 7.49 -1.48
N ALA A 33 0.03 7.46 -0.15
CA ALA A 33 1.17 7.60 0.75
C ALA A 33 1.02 6.69 1.98
N LEU A 34 2.17 6.26 2.52
CA LEU A 34 2.26 5.60 3.83
C LEU A 34 2.67 6.64 4.87
N HIS A 35 1.77 6.95 5.79
CA HIS A 35 2.05 7.83 6.91
C HIS A 35 2.54 7.04 8.12
N CYS A 36 3.63 7.48 8.74
CA CYS A 36 4.17 6.89 9.96
C CYS A 36 3.85 7.76 11.18
N THR A 37 3.77 7.12 12.34
CA THR A 37 3.58 7.81 13.63
C THR A 37 4.71 8.79 13.98
N SER A 38 5.88 8.64 13.35
CA SER A 38 7.00 9.57 13.43
C SER A 38 6.79 10.89 12.67
N GLY A 39 5.68 11.03 11.93
CA GLY A 39 5.42 12.15 11.03
C GLY A 39 6.06 12.01 9.64
N VAL A 40 6.88 10.97 9.42
CA VAL A 40 7.43 10.65 8.09
C VAL A 40 6.33 10.12 7.19
N SER A 41 6.36 10.50 5.91
CA SER A 41 5.47 9.98 4.87
C SER A 41 6.28 9.46 3.69
N PHE A 42 5.92 8.27 3.20
CA PHE A 42 6.53 7.67 2.02
C PHE A 42 5.54 7.70 0.85
N PRO A 43 5.93 8.23 -0.33
CA PRO A 43 5.09 8.14 -1.51
C PRO A 43 4.91 6.68 -1.89
N ALA A 44 3.71 6.31 -2.33
CA ALA A 44 3.36 4.95 -2.68
C ALA A 44 2.52 4.88 -3.95
N GLU A 45 2.68 3.79 -4.70
CA GLU A 45 1.81 3.46 -5.82
C GLU A 45 1.02 2.20 -5.47
N LEU A 46 -0.31 2.34 -5.45
CA LEU A 46 -1.24 1.24 -5.21
C LEU A 46 -1.68 0.63 -6.54
N ARG A 47 -1.55 -0.70 -6.66
CA ARG A 47 -2.05 -1.47 -7.80
C ARG A 47 -3.13 -2.43 -7.31
N VAL A 48 -4.27 -2.41 -8.00
CA VAL A 48 -5.46 -3.19 -7.68
C VAL A 48 -5.87 -3.94 -8.94
N TYR A 49 -6.24 -5.22 -8.81
CA TYR A 49 -6.87 -5.93 -9.92
C TYR A 49 -8.24 -5.30 -10.23
N SER A 50 -8.50 -5.02 -11.50
CA SER A 50 -9.71 -4.31 -11.94
C SER A 50 -10.50 -5.15 -12.94
N PRO A 51 -11.55 -5.87 -12.52
CA PRO A 51 -12.43 -6.63 -13.42
C PRO A 51 -12.97 -5.78 -14.57
N PHE A 52 -13.47 -6.41 -15.65
CA PHE A 52 -13.85 -5.71 -16.89
C PHE A 52 -14.74 -4.46 -16.68
N ASN A 53 -15.73 -4.53 -15.80
CA ASN A 53 -16.71 -3.47 -15.51
C ASN A 53 -16.34 -2.54 -14.34
N ASP A 54 -15.13 -2.67 -13.81
CA ASP A 54 -14.70 -1.90 -12.65
C ASP A 54 -14.32 -0.47 -13.04
N SER A 55 -14.64 0.48 -12.17
CA SER A 55 -14.42 1.92 -12.37
C SER A 55 -13.28 2.42 -11.51
N VAL A 56 -12.48 3.33 -12.06
CA VAL A 56 -11.46 4.03 -11.28
C VAL A 56 -12.14 4.85 -10.18
N LEU A 57 -11.63 4.74 -8.95
CA LEU A 57 -12.13 5.53 -7.82
C LEU A 57 -11.83 7.03 -8.05
N PRO A 58 -12.74 7.93 -7.68
CA PRO A 58 -12.50 9.37 -7.72
C PRO A 58 -11.28 9.76 -6.86
N ASP A 59 -10.64 10.87 -7.23
CA ASP A 59 -9.60 11.47 -6.40
C ASP A 59 -10.13 11.83 -5.01
N ASN A 60 -9.25 11.76 -4.02
CA ASN A 60 -9.53 11.98 -2.59
C ASN A 60 -10.44 10.93 -1.95
N THR A 61 -10.79 9.85 -2.65
CA THR A 61 -11.49 8.71 -2.03
C THR A 61 -10.59 8.10 -0.97
N VAL A 62 -11.12 7.91 0.24
CA VAL A 62 -10.45 7.10 1.27
C VAL A 62 -10.96 5.67 1.18
N ALA A 63 -10.06 4.71 1.15
CA ALA A 63 -10.39 3.30 1.08
C ALA A 63 -9.67 2.51 2.18
N PHE A 64 -10.34 1.51 2.72
CA PHE A 64 -9.68 0.47 3.49
C PHE A 64 -8.95 -0.47 2.53
N VAL A 65 -7.63 -0.58 2.69
CA VAL A 65 -6.76 -1.35 1.80
C VAL A 65 -6.07 -2.45 2.58
N ILE A 66 -5.97 -3.63 1.98
CA ILE A 66 -5.07 -4.71 2.41
C ILE A 66 -4.12 -5.00 1.25
N ALA A 67 -2.82 -4.79 1.45
CA ALA A 67 -1.83 -4.91 0.40
C ALA A 67 -0.54 -5.62 0.85
N LYS A 68 0.12 -6.30 -0.09
CA LYS A 68 1.55 -6.60 0.04
C LYS A 68 2.34 -5.35 -0.31
N ALA A 69 3.38 -5.04 0.45
CA ALA A 69 4.22 -3.87 0.23
C ALA A 69 5.65 -4.30 -0.13
N HIS A 70 6.27 -3.55 -1.05
CA HIS A 70 7.69 -3.61 -1.36
C HIS A 70 8.30 -2.22 -1.16
N PHE A 71 9.32 -2.14 -0.31
CA PHE A 71 10.03 -0.92 0.03
C PHE A 71 11.36 -0.89 -0.72
N PRO A 72 11.46 -0.17 -1.85
CA PRO A 72 12.72 -0.09 -2.58
C PRO A 72 13.81 0.62 -1.76
N GLY A 73 15.07 0.28 -1.99
CA GLY A 73 16.21 0.90 -1.29
C GLY A 73 16.40 2.40 -1.58
N GLY A 74 15.77 2.93 -2.62
CA GLY A 74 15.88 4.33 -3.07
C GLY A 74 14.91 5.32 -2.41
N ILE A 75 14.13 4.91 -1.40
CA ILE A 75 13.18 5.81 -0.72
C ILE A 75 13.90 7.04 -0.13
N PRO A 76 13.35 8.27 -0.26
CA PRO A 76 12.02 8.61 -0.80
C PRO A 76 11.99 8.95 -2.30
N LYS A 77 13.09 8.75 -3.05
CA LYS A 77 13.12 9.03 -4.50
C LYS A 77 12.31 8.04 -5.32
N GLU A 78 12.09 6.84 -4.77
CA GLU A 78 11.26 5.80 -5.35
C GLU A 78 10.01 5.57 -4.49
N ASN A 79 8.90 5.21 -5.16
CA ASN A 79 7.64 4.94 -4.50
C ASN A 79 7.64 3.56 -3.85
N VAL A 80 7.02 3.45 -2.67
CA VAL A 80 6.63 2.16 -2.10
C VAL A 80 5.59 1.50 -3.01
N LEU A 81 5.80 0.24 -3.37
CA LEU A 81 4.89 -0.49 -4.26
C LEU A 81 3.89 -1.30 -3.43
N LEU A 82 2.60 -1.03 -3.60
CA LEU A 82 1.52 -1.72 -2.89
C LEU A 82 0.71 -2.58 -3.87
N GLU A 83 0.63 -3.88 -3.62
CA GLU A 83 -0.21 -4.83 -4.35
C GLU A 83 -1.42 -5.19 -3.49
N ALA A 84 -2.58 -4.61 -3.81
CA ALA A 84 -3.79 -4.84 -3.02
C ALA A 84 -4.45 -6.17 -3.35
N SER A 85 -4.86 -6.88 -2.30
CA SER A 85 -5.85 -7.96 -2.39
C SER A 85 -7.26 -7.42 -2.17
N HIS A 86 -7.42 -6.38 -1.37
CA HIS A 86 -8.71 -5.74 -1.07
C HIS A 86 -8.57 -4.23 -1.07
N VAL A 87 -9.53 -3.56 -1.71
CA VAL A 87 -9.74 -2.12 -1.66
C VAL A 87 -11.23 -1.89 -1.49
N ILE A 88 -11.61 -1.32 -0.35
CA ILE A 88 -13.00 -1.07 0.01
C ILE A 88 -13.14 0.44 0.20
N PRO A 89 -13.66 1.19 -0.80
CA PRO A 89 -13.84 2.63 -0.68
C PRO A 89 -14.86 2.93 0.42
N LEU A 90 -14.57 3.95 1.22
CA LEU A 90 -15.50 4.43 2.24
C LEU A 90 -16.64 5.23 1.58
N PRO A 91 -17.88 5.07 2.07
CA PRO A 91 -19.03 5.74 1.48
C PRO A 91 -18.96 7.25 1.67
N GLY A 92 -19.61 7.99 0.78
CA GLY A 92 -19.67 9.45 0.81
C GLY A 92 -19.26 10.06 -0.53
N ASP A 93 -19.24 11.38 -0.58
CA ASP A 93 -18.75 12.16 -1.72
C ASP A 93 -17.35 12.70 -1.41
N PRO A 94 -16.28 12.17 -2.04
CA PRO A 94 -14.90 12.63 -1.82
C PRO A 94 -14.65 14.10 -2.20
N SER A 95 -15.55 14.73 -2.95
CA SER A 95 -15.47 16.16 -3.30
C SER A 95 -16.12 17.09 -2.29
N SER A 96 -16.82 16.54 -1.29
CA SER A 96 -17.47 17.32 -0.23
C SER A 96 -16.49 17.74 0.86
N ASP A 97 -16.55 19.00 1.27
CA ASP A 97 -15.78 19.55 2.40
C ASP A 97 -16.03 18.82 3.72
N THR A 98 -17.16 18.10 3.84
CA THR A 98 -17.50 17.34 5.06
C THR A 98 -17.20 15.86 4.96
N TYR A 99 -16.58 15.39 3.88
CA TYR A 99 -16.29 13.95 3.68
C TYR A 99 -15.44 13.39 4.82
N GLU A 100 -14.37 14.10 5.17
CA GLU A 100 -13.40 13.70 6.20
C GLU A 100 -14.04 13.47 7.58
N ASN A 101 -15.09 14.22 7.91
CA ASN A 101 -15.80 14.11 9.19
C ASN A 101 -16.45 12.74 9.42
N SER A 102 -16.66 11.98 8.34
CA SER A 102 -17.28 10.64 8.40
C SER A 102 -16.27 9.49 8.37
N LEU A 103 -14.98 9.80 8.22
CA LEU A 103 -13.93 8.80 8.07
C LEU A 103 -13.41 8.31 9.43
N PRO A 104 -12.92 7.06 9.51
CA PRO A 104 -12.26 6.57 10.71
C PRO A 104 -11.00 7.35 11.05
N ASP A 105 -10.85 7.72 12.34
CA ASP A 105 -9.63 8.33 12.87
C ASP A 105 -8.53 7.26 13.06
N SER A 106 -7.96 6.82 11.94
CA SER A 106 -6.88 5.83 11.88
C SER A 106 -5.93 6.18 10.72
N PRO A 107 -5.13 7.24 10.88
CA PRO A 107 -4.30 7.80 9.79
C PRO A 107 -3.04 6.96 9.50
N TYR A 108 -2.67 6.06 10.39
CA TYR A 108 -1.47 5.24 10.28
C TYR A 108 -1.83 3.78 9.95
N PRO A 109 -1.37 3.23 8.83
CA PRO A 109 -1.62 1.85 8.49
C PRO A 109 -0.80 0.91 9.39
N PHE A 110 -1.32 -0.29 9.58
CA PHE A 110 -0.70 -1.37 10.33
C PHE A 110 0.15 -2.23 9.41
N VAL A 111 1.26 -2.75 9.94
CA VAL A 111 2.13 -3.68 9.22
C VAL A 111 2.16 -5.01 9.95
N ALA A 112 1.77 -6.07 9.26
CA ALA A 112 1.92 -7.45 9.71
C ALA A 112 2.94 -8.17 8.85
N GLY A 113 3.95 -8.77 9.48
CA GLY A 113 5.01 -9.53 8.80
C GLY A 113 5.18 -10.89 9.45
N LEU A 114 5.40 -11.91 8.61
CA LEU A 114 5.83 -13.23 9.05
C LEU A 114 7.17 -13.53 8.36
N GLY A 115 8.12 -14.03 9.13
CA GLY A 115 9.48 -14.27 8.67
C GLY A 115 10.30 -15.00 9.71
N SER A 116 11.55 -15.28 9.36
CA SER A 116 12.52 -15.92 10.25
C SER A 116 13.35 -14.85 10.95
N VAL A 117 13.72 -15.10 12.20
CA VAL A 117 14.61 -14.21 12.98
C VAL A 117 15.99 -14.87 13.02
N PRO A 118 16.95 -14.46 12.15
CA PRO A 118 18.25 -15.10 12.07
C PRO A 118 19.24 -14.61 13.15
N SER A 119 18.94 -13.50 13.83
CA SER A 119 19.88 -12.80 14.72
C SER A 119 19.31 -12.62 16.13
N ARG A 120 20.20 -12.35 17.09
CA ARG A 120 19.82 -11.97 18.45
C ARG A 120 19.26 -10.55 18.46
N THR A 121 18.47 -10.26 19.50
CA THR A 121 17.99 -8.90 19.75
C THR A 121 19.13 -7.93 20.04
N GLU A 122 19.04 -6.73 19.48
CA GLU A 122 19.94 -5.61 19.71
C GLU A 122 19.22 -4.51 20.48
N THR A 123 19.94 -3.72 21.28
CA THR A 123 19.35 -2.54 21.95
C THR A 123 19.39 -1.39 20.96
N LEU A 124 18.25 -0.74 20.74
CA LEU A 124 18.12 0.38 19.81
C LEU A 124 18.74 1.67 20.41
N ALA A 125 18.80 2.72 19.59
CA ALA A 125 19.45 3.98 19.94
C ALA A 125 18.85 4.70 21.17
N ASP A 126 17.62 4.35 21.57
CA ASP A 126 16.96 4.88 22.78
C ASP A 126 17.44 4.22 24.08
N GLY A 127 18.28 3.18 24.00
CA GLY A 127 18.84 2.46 25.15
C GLY A 127 17.83 1.57 25.90
N VAL A 128 16.57 1.54 25.49
CA VAL A 128 15.47 0.83 26.18
C VAL A 128 14.78 -0.17 25.26
N SER A 129 14.57 0.19 24.00
CA SER A 129 13.90 -0.67 23.02
C SER A 129 14.84 -1.75 22.50
N LYS A 130 14.28 -2.92 22.21
CA LYS A 130 15.00 -4.03 21.58
C LYS A 130 14.51 -4.24 20.16
N GLY A 131 15.44 -4.24 19.21
CA GLY A 131 15.19 -4.58 17.81
C GLY A 131 15.71 -5.96 17.48
N PHE A 132 15.17 -6.56 16.42
CA PHE A 132 15.72 -7.76 15.81
C PHE A 132 15.41 -7.72 14.31
N THR A 133 16.28 -8.34 13.52
CA THR A 133 16.05 -8.44 12.08
C THR A 133 15.05 -9.56 11.79
N VAL A 134 14.03 -9.28 11.00
CA VAL A 134 13.12 -10.30 10.46
C VAL A 134 13.38 -10.44 8.97
N VAL A 135 13.72 -11.64 8.52
CA VAL A 135 13.87 -11.96 7.09
C VAL A 135 12.56 -12.56 6.60
N SER A 136 11.92 -11.89 5.63
CA SER A 136 10.66 -12.30 5.03
C SER A 136 10.80 -12.24 3.51
N SER A 137 10.70 -13.37 2.82
CA SER A 137 10.72 -13.41 1.36
C SER A 137 9.32 -13.62 0.81
N ASP A 138 8.81 -12.66 0.06
CA ASP A 138 7.53 -12.72 -0.66
C ASP A 138 7.71 -11.98 -1.98
N PHE A 139 7.06 -12.39 -3.06
CA PHE A 139 7.07 -11.59 -4.29
C PHE A 139 5.97 -10.53 -4.25
N VAL A 140 6.31 -9.30 -4.63
CA VAL A 140 5.38 -8.18 -4.80
C VAL A 140 5.61 -7.58 -6.18
N ARG A 141 4.64 -7.79 -7.08
CA ARG A 141 4.75 -7.44 -8.51
C ARG A 141 5.94 -8.15 -9.17
N ASP A 142 6.93 -7.38 -9.64
CA ASP A 142 8.10 -7.85 -10.38
C ASP A 142 9.35 -7.92 -9.50
N SER A 143 9.22 -7.77 -8.18
CA SER A 143 10.36 -7.71 -7.26
C SER A 143 10.13 -8.52 -5.99
N MET A 144 11.23 -9.00 -5.39
CA MET A 144 11.19 -9.63 -4.07
C MET A 144 10.97 -8.55 -3.02
N LYS A 145 10.07 -8.80 -2.08
CA LYS A 145 9.94 -8.06 -0.84
C LYS A 145 11.26 -8.17 -0.08
N SER A 146 11.94 -7.04 0.08
CA SER A 146 13.06 -6.85 1.01
C SER A 146 12.57 -6.29 2.33
#